data_AF-A0A3D5ARC6-F1
#
_entry.id   AF-A0A3D5ARC6-F1
#
_cell.length_a   1.000
_cell.length_b   1.000
_cell.length_c   1.000
_cell.angle_alpha   90.00
_cell.angle_beta   90.00
_cell.angle_gamma   90.00
#
_symmetry.space_group_name_H-M   'P 1'
#
loop_
_entity.id
_entity.type
_entity.pdbx_description
1 polymer ?
#
loop_
_entity_poly.entity_id
_entity_poly.type
_entity_poly.pdbx_seq_one_letter_code
_entity_poly.pdbx_strand_id
1 'polypeptide(L)'
;MSEKYAFDAVTDRSEGASTVEYQDGTLITEENTGLTFLVMSGKLSSIENGDLFDVSDTTMVDTAKLEELRREGGPAVSPEAYLAIADGRGYLVNNGQKQYFTSEDAIKKYHFNRGKFQEKMPADLPEASGPDLG
;
A
#
# COMPACT_ATOMS: atom_id res chain seq x y z
N MET A 1 -20.19 60.14 16.13
CA MET A 1 -20.71 59.21 17.15
C MET A 1 -21.29 58.04 16.37
N SER A 2 -20.52 56.95 16.19
CA SER A 2 -20.57 55.72 17.02
C SER A 2 -21.94 55.05 16.84
N GLU A 3 -22.15 53.81 16.42
CA GLU A 3 -21.42 52.55 16.22
C GLU A 3 -22.24 51.83 15.11
N LYS A 4 -21.73 50.87 14.34
CA LYS A 4 -21.57 49.48 14.78
C LYS A 4 -20.79 48.71 13.72
N TYR A 5 -19.85 47.94 14.23
CA TYR A 5 -19.03 46.96 13.53
C TYR A 5 -19.90 45.93 12.80
N ALA A 6 -19.68 45.76 11.50
CA ALA A 6 -20.08 44.56 10.77
C ALA A 6 -18.89 43.60 10.79
N PHE A 7 -18.98 42.56 11.61
CA PHE A 7 -18.12 41.38 11.56
C PHE A 7 -18.84 40.34 10.69
N ASP A 8 -18.55 40.33 9.40
CA ASP A 8 -18.83 39.18 8.53
C ASP A 8 -17.51 38.48 8.24
N ALA A 9 -17.04 37.71 9.20
CA ALA A 9 -15.99 36.73 8.96
C ALA A 9 -16.64 35.46 8.39
N VAL A 10 -17.03 35.50 7.12
CA VAL A 10 -17.29 34.28 6.35
C VAL A 10 -15.93 33.70 5.99
N THR A 11 -15.39 32.88 6.88
CA THR A 11 -14.30 31.96 6.52
C THR A 11 -14.96 30.67 6.05
N ASP A 12 -15.50 30.69 4.84
CA ASP A 12 -15.76 29.46 4.10
C ASP A 12 -14.40 28.98 3.58
N ARG A 13 -13.65 28.29 4.45
CA ARG A 13 -12.58 27.39 4.03
C ARG A 13 -13.20 26.03 3.85
N SER A 14 -14.01 25.88 2.82
CA SER A 14 -14.11 24.61 2.13
C SER A 14 -12.79 24.39 1.38
N GLU A 15 -11.71 24.12 2.14
CA GLU A 15 -10.57 23.37 1.60
C GLU A 15 -11.16 22.01 1.22
N GLY A 16 -11.59 21.90 -0.03
CA GLY A 16 -12.10 20.67 -0.61
C GLY A 16 -11.12 19.59 -0.26
N ALA A 17 -11.56 18.65 0.59
CA ALA A 17 -10.81 17.48 0.97
C ALA A 17 -10.26 16.90 -0.32
N SER A 18 -8.95 17.10 -0.52
CA SER A 18 -8.28 16.57 -1.68
C SER A 18 -8.23 15.08 -1.38
N THR A 19 -9.23 14.35 -1.87
CA THR A 19 -9.17 12.89 -1.94
C THR A 19 -8.06 12.60 -2.93
N VAL A 20 -6.82 12.63 -2.44
CA VAL A 20 -5.68 12.11 -3.19
C VAL A 20 -5.96 10.62 -3.29
N GLU A 21 -6.59 10.22 -4.40
CA GLU A 21 -6.76 8.82 -4.76
C GLU A 21 -5.39 8.29 -5.15
N TYR A 22 -4.70 7.70 -4.18
CA TYR A 22 -3.47 6.98 -4.46
C TYR A 22 -3.80 5.77 -5.32
N GLN A 23 -3.06 5.61 -6.40
CA GLN A 23 -3.25 4.49 -7.31
C GLN A 23 -2.69 3.20 -6.69
N ASP A 24 -3.24 2.06 -7.08
CA ASP A 24 -2.67 0.77 -6.73
C ASP A 24 -1.20 0.69 -7.15
N GLY A 25 -0.37 0.20 -6.23
CA GLY A 25 1.08 0.18 -6.39
C GLY A 25 1.80 1.33 -5.70
N THR A 26 1.10 2.39 -5.29
CA THR A 26 1.74 3.52 -4.63
C THR A 26 2.33 3.12 -3.28
N LEU A 27 3.65 3.28 -3.12
CA LEU A 27 4.31 3.21 -1.83
C LEU A 27 4.21 4.57 -1.11
N ILE A 28 3.77 4.54 0.13
CA ILE A 28 3.58 5.72 0.96
C ILE A 28 4.45 5.59 2.21
N THR A 29 5.25 6.60 2.52
CA THR A 29 6.02 6.67 3.76
C THR A 29 5.43 7.74 4.66
N GLU A 30 5.08 7.36 5.89
CA GLU A 30 4.56 8.28 6.91
C GLU A 30 5.68 9.19 7.42
N GLU A 31 5.47 10.52 7.35
CA GLU A 31 6.49 11.52 7.67
C GLU A 31 7.04 11.39 9.11
N ASN A 32 6.17 11.16 10.09
CA ASN A 32 6.55 11.16 11.51
C ASN A 32 7.20 9.86 11.99
N THR A 33 6.78 8.72 11.43
CA THR A 33 7.19 7.39 11.91
C THR A 33 8.21 6.73 11.00
N GLY A 34 8.28 7.15 9.73
CA GLY A 34 9.05 6.48 8.67
C GLY A 34 8.48 5.13 8.26
N LEU A 35 7.26 4.78 8.68
CA LEU A 35 6.62 3.53 8.29
C LEU A 35 6.19 3.60 6.82
N THR A 36 6.48 2.54 6.07
CA THR A 36 6.07 2.41 4.66
C THR A 36 4.83 1.54 4.53
N PHE A 37 3.92 1.99 3.68
CA PHE A 37 2.65 1.36 3.35
C PHE A 37 2.56 1.19 1.83
N LEU A 38 1.78 0.22 1.38
CA LEU A 38 1.48 0.00 -0.02
C LEU A 38 -0.02 0.15 -0.25
N VAL A 39 -0.40 0.85 -1.31
CA VAL A 39 -1.80 0.88 -1.74
C VAL A 39 -2.09 -0.35 -2.61
N MET A 40 -2.96 -1.23 -2.13
CA MET A 40 -3.40 -2.45 -2.79
C MET A 40 -4.93 -2.53 -2.86
N SER A 41 -5.45 -2.66 -4.07
CA SER A 41 -6.89 -2.65 -4.37
C SER A 41 -7.60 -1.43 -3.75
N GLY A 42 -6.98 -0.25 -3.83
CA GLY A 42 -7.46 1.01 -3.29
C GLY A 42 -7.34 1.15 -1.77
N LYS A 43 -6.74 0.17 -1.08
CA LYS A 43 -6.63 0.15 0.38
C LYS A 43 -5.19 0.24 0.84
N LEU A 44 -4.96 0.89 1.98
CA LEU A 44 -3.64 1.04 2.56
C LEU A 44 -3.23 -0.22 3.35
N SER A 45 -2.25 -0.95 2.83
CA SER A 45 -1.65 -2.12 3.45
C SER A 45 -0.35 -1.75 4.16
N SER A 46 -0.21 -2.13 5.44
CA SER A 46 1.06 -1.98 6.16
C SER A 46 2.09 -2.98 5.65
N ILE A 47 3.33 -2.54 5.52
CA ILE A 47 4.45 -3.39 5.12
C ILE A 47 5.31 -3.67 6.35
N GLU A 48 5.26 -4.89 6.87
CA GLU A 48 6.12 -5.31 7.98
C GLU A 48 7.39 -6.01 7.49
N ASN A 49 7.33 -6.62 6.30
CA ASN A 49 8.48 -7.19 5.60
C ASN A 49 8.93 -6.29 4.43
N GLY A 50 9.55 -5.16 4.76
CA GLY A 50 10.00 -4.15 3.78
C GLY A 50 11.03 -4.66 2.78
N ASP A 51 11.81 -5.69 3.14
CA ASP A 51 12.83 -6.30 2.29
C ASP A 51 12.26 -6.88 0.98
N LEU A 52 10.98 -7.23 0.96
CA LEU A 52 10.30 -7.73 -0.25
C LEU A 52 10.05 -6.64 -1.29
N PHE A 53 10.20 -5.37 -0.91
CA PHE A 53 9.87 -4.22 -1.74
C PHE A 53 11.13 -3.43 -2.10
N ASP A 54 11.11 -2.82 -3.27
CA ASP A 54 12.03 -1.77 -3.66
C ASP A 54 11.46 -0.42 -3.23
N VAL A 55 11.82 0.00 -2.02
CA VAL A 55 11.35 1.24 -1.39
C VAL A 55 12.12 2.49 -1.86
N SER A 56 12.74 2.44 -3.05
CA SER A 56 13.48 3.58 -3.59
C SER A 56 12.58 4.76 -3.99
N ASP A 57 11.32 4.48 -4.33
CA ASP A 57 10.35 5.46 -4.82
C ASP A 57 9.09 5.44 -3.93
N THR A 58 9.10 6.28 -2.89
CA THR A 58 7.99 6.39 -1.94
C THR A 58 7.46 7.81 -1.88
N THR A 59 6.15 7.97 -1.78
CA THR A 59 5.52 9.27 -1.54
C THR A 59 5.44 9.54 -0.04
N MET A 60 6.02 10.64 0.41
CA MET A 60 5.92 11.05 1.82
C MET A 60 4.54 11.67 2.09
N VAL A 61 3.88 11.25 3.16
CA VAL A 61 2.53 11.69 3.50
C VAL A 61 2.42 11.97 5.00
N ASP A 62 1.71 13.03 5.35
CA ASP A 62 1.41 13.40 6.74
C ASP A 62 0.52 12.36 7.44
N THR A 63 0.73 12.18 8.75
CA THR A 63 -0.01 11.23 9.58
C THR A 63 -1.53 11.46 9.54
N ALA A 64 -2.00 12.71 9.60
CA ALA A 64 -3.45 12.98 9.59
C ALA A 64 -4.09 12.55 8.26
N LYS A 65 -3.38 12.68 7.14
CA LYS A 65 -3.86 12.21 5.84
C LYS A 65 -3.87 10.68 5.75
N LEU A 66 -2.86 10.04 6.35
CA LEU A 66 -2.71 8.59 6.34
C LEU A 66 -3.74 7.89 7.24
N GLU A 67 -4.14 8.53 8.35
CA GLU A 67 -5.23 8.08 9.23
C GLU A 67 -6.58 7.97 8.49
N GLU A 68 -6.85 8.83 7.50
CA GLU A 68 -8.06 8.71 6.67
C GLU A 68 -8.06 7.40 5.86
N LEU A 69 -6.91 7.06 5.26
CA LEU A 69 -6.74 5.85 4.45
C LEU A 69 -6.71 4.57 5.31
N ARG A 70 -6.18 4.65 6.53
CA ARG A 70 -6.13 3.52 7.48
C ARG A 70 -7.52 3.04 7.90
N ARG A 71 -8.56 3.89 7.83
CA ARG A 71 -9.93 3.50 8.23
C ARG A 71 -10.50 2.35 7.41
N GLU A 72 -10.14 2.25 6.13
CA GLU A 72 -10.62 1.18 5.25
C GLU A 72 -9.69 -0.03 5.14
N GLY A 73 -8.42 0.14 5.59
CA GLY A 73 -7.42 -0.88 5.88
C GLY A 73 -7.26 -2.02 4.86
N GLY A 74 -6.13 -2.06 4.17
CA GLY A 74 -5.73 -3.20 3.33
C GLY A 74 -5.15 -4.35 4.16
N PRO A 75 -5.08 -5.57 3.59
CA PRO A 75 -4.39 -6.67 4.25
C PRO A 75 -2.90 -6.34 4.43
N ALA A 76 -2.39 -6.47 5.65
CA ALA A 76 -0.98 -6.25 5.95
C ALA A 76 -0.09 -7.29 5.25
N VAL A 77 1.08 -6.86 4.78
CA VAL A 77 2.14 -7.76 4.32
C VAL A 77 2.98 -8.14 5.54
N SER A 78 2.74 -9.35 6.04
CA SER A 78 3.25 -9.77 7.33
C SER A 78 4.76 -10.03 7.32
N PRO A 79 5.41 -10.11 8.50
CA PRO A 79 6.84 -10.40 8.60
C PRO A 79 7.24 -11.73 7.96
N GLU A 80 6.32 -12.70 7.93
CA GLU A 80 6.52 -14.03 7.36
C GLU A 80 6.22 -14.10 5.86
N ALA A 81 5.78 -13.00 5.26
CA ALA A 81 5.52 -12.96 3.83
C ALA A 81 6.79 -13.25 3.02
N TYR A 82 6.64 -13.87 1.86
CA TYR A 82 7.74 -14.13 0.94
C TYR A 82 7.28 -14.15 -0.52
N LEU A 83 8.24 -13.94 -1.42
CA LEU A 83 8.03 -14.05 -2.86
C LEU A 83 8.50 -15.41 -3.36
N ALA A 84 7.67 -16.07 -4.16
CA ALA A 84 7.95 -17.41 -4.66
C ALA A 84 7.81 -17.49 -6.18
N ILE A 85 8.62 -18.33 -6.81
CA ILE A 85 8.43 -18.79 -8.19
C ILE A 85 8.15 -20.29 -8.14
N ALA A 86 7.01 -20.70 -8.68
CA ALA A 86 6.65 -22.11 -8.85
C ALA A 86 6.05 -22.31 -10.26
N ASP A 87 6.50 -23.34 -10.98
CA ASP A 87 6.10 -23.61 -12.38
C ASP A 87 6.20 -22.38 -13.30
N GLY A 88 7.23 -21.55 -13.09
CA GLY A 88 7.46 -20.32 -13.86
C GLY A 88 6.47 -19.17 -13.55
N ARG A 89 5.64 -19.30 -12.51
CA ARG A 89 4.70 -18.27 -12.05
C ARG A 89 5.19 -17.64 -10.76
N GLY A 90 5.06 -16.31 -10.66
CA GLY A 90 5.38 -15.55 -9.46
C GLY A 90 4.20 -15.47 -8.50
N TYR A 91 4.48 -15.56 -7.19
CA TYR A 91 3.49 -15.45 -6.13
C TYR A 91 3.98 -14.58 -4.98
N LEU A 92 3.07 -13.81 -4.38
CA LEU A 92 3.21 -13.33 -3.01
C LEU A 92 2.57 -14.36 -2.10
N VAL A 93 3.33 -14.92 -1.17
CA VAL A 93 2.78 -15.74 -0.09
C VAL A 93 2.74 -14.90 1.17
N ASN A 94 1.54 -14.72 1.72
CA ASN A 94 1.31 -13.88 2.88
C ASN A 94 0.19 -14.48 3.73
N ASN A 95 0.41 -14.59 5.05
CA ASN A 95 -0.56 -15.15 6.01
C ASN A 95 -1.19 -16.49 5.57
N GLY A 96 -0.37 -17.40 5.02
CA GLY A 96 -0.81 -18.72 4.59
C GLY A 96 -1.65 -18.73 3.30
N GLN A 97 -1.70 -17.63 2.55
CA GLN A 97 -2.36 -17.55 1.24
C GLN A 97 -1.33 -17.21 0.16
N LYS A 98 -1.49 -17.79 -1.04
CA LYS A 98 -0.73 -17.38 -2.24
C LYS A 98 -1.57 -16.46 -3.11
N GLN A 99 -0.97 -15.37 -3.59
CA GLN A 99 -1.55 -14.45 -4.57
C GLN A 99 -0.70 -14.50 -5.83
N TYR A 100 -1.32 -14.79 -6.97
CA TYR A 100 -0.60 -14.90 -8.23
C TYR A 100 -0.36 -13.51 -8.85
N PHE A 101 0.87 -13.28 -9.33
CA PHE A 101 1.16 -12.12 -10.17
C PHE A 101 0.76 -12.40 -11.61
N THR A 102 -0.30 -11.74 -12.09
CA THR A 102 -0.83 -11.99 -13.44
C THR A 102 0.12 -11.55 -14.55
N SER A 103 1.08 -10.67 -14.26
CA SER A 103 2.05 -10.15 -15.21
C SER A 103 3.34 -9.71 -14.52
N GLU A 104 4.41 -9.51 -15.30
CA GLU A 104 5.63 -8.88 -14.80
C GLU A 104 5.38 -7.40 -14.42
N ASP A 105 4.45 -6.73 -15.11
CA ASP A 105 4.07 -5.36 -14.79
C ASP A 105 3.43 -5.24 -13.41
N ALA A 106 2.68 -6.25 -12.95
CA ALA A 106 2.16 -6.29 -11.58
C ALA A 106 3.30 -6.29 -10.54
N ILE A 107 4.38 -7.04 -10.79
CA ILE A 107 5.55 -7.08 -9.88
C ILE A 107 6.18 -5.69 -9.77
N LYS A 108 6.33 -4.98 -10.91
CA LYS A 108 6.87 -3.61 -10.94
C LYS A 108 5.92 -2.60 -10.30
N LYS A 109 4.63 -2.67 -10.65
CA LYS A 109 3.57 -1.79 -10.14
C LYS A 109 3.53 -1.79 -8.62
N TYR A 110 3.64 -2.95 -7.98
CA TYR A 110 3.65 -3.08 -6.53
C TYR A 110 5.06 -3.05 -5.92
N HIS A 111 6.06 -2.62 -6.68
CA HIS A 111 7.45 -2.45 -6.24
C HIS A 111 8.07 -3.71 -5.62
N PHE A 112 7.67 -4.92 -6.04
CA PHE A 112 8.23 -6.14 -5.49
C PHE A 112 9.68 -6.36 -5.98
N ASN A 113 10.57 -6.63 -5.04
CA ASN A 113 11.98 -6.86 -5.30
C ASN A 113 12.19 -8.22 -5.97
N ARG A 114 12.51 -8.20 -7.27
CA ARG A 114 12.77 -9.41 -8.07
C ARG A 114 13.88 -10.30 -7.51
N GLY A 115 14.86 -9.71 -6.82
CA GLY A 115 15.97 -10.44 -6.20
C GLY A 115 15.59 -11.26 -4.97
N LYS A 116 14.36 -11.08 -4.44
CA LYS A 116 13.87 -11.78 -3.25
C LYS A 116 12.97 -12.97 -3.58
N PHE A 117 12.68 -13.21 -4.85
CA PHE A 117 11.92 -14.40 -5.27
C PHE A 117 12.72 -15.67 -5.01
N GLN A 118 12.05 -16.66 -4.44
CA GLN A 118 12.61 -17.97 -4.16
C GLN A 118 11.96 -19.02 -5.05
N GLU A 119 12.74 -19.87 -5.71
CA GLU A 119 12.19 -21.04 -6.38
C GLU A 119 11.62 -22.02 -5.33
N LYS A 120 10.38 -22.46 -5.56
CA LYS A 120 9.65 -23.39 -4.70
C LYS A 120 8.97 -24.45 -5.54
N MET A 121 8.78 -25.64 -4.99
CA MET A 121 7.89 -26.61 -5.63
C MET A 121 6.44 -26.15 -5.46
N PRO A 122 5.54 -26.40 -6.43
CA PRO A 122 4.13 -26.06 -6.28
C PRO A 122 3.48 -26.65 -5.02
N ALA A 123 3.95 -27.83 -4.59
CA ALA A 123 3.50 -28.51 -3.38
C ALA A 123 3.94 -27.82 -2.08
N ASP A 124 4.95 -26.94 -2.12
CA ASP A 124 5.43 -26.18 -0.94
C ASP A 124 4.64 -24.88 -0.74
N LEU A 125 3.85 -24.48 -1.74
CA LEU A 125 3.00 -23.29 -1.63
C LEU A 125 1.71 -23.62 -0.89
N PRO A 126 1.15 -22.67 -0.11
CA PRO A 126 -0.12 -22.90 0.57
C PRO A 126 -1.23 -23.18 -0.45
N GLU A 127 -2.15 -24.09 -0.10
CA GLU A 127 -3.29 -24.43 -0.95
C GLU A 127 -4.24 -23.25 -1.14
N ALA A 128 -4.45 -22.46 -0.08
CA ALA A 128 -5.31 -21.29 -0.08
C ALA A 128 -4.79 -20.21 -1.04
N SER A 129 -5.69 -19.71 -1.90
CA SER A 129 -5.40 -18.66 -2.87
C SER A 129 -6.14 -17.37 -2.49
N GLY A 130 -5.40 -16.27 -2.44
CA GLY A 130 -5.96 -14.92 -2.32
C GLY A 130 -6.31 -14.35 -3.71
N PRO A 131 -6.76 -13.07 -3.77
CA PRO A 131 -6.99 -12.41 -5.04
C PRO A 131 -5.67 -12.22 -5.80
N ASP A 132 -5.73 -12.43 -7.11
CA ASP A 132 -4.60 -12.22 -8.02
C ASP A 132 -4.19 -10.73 -8.05
N LEU A 133 -2.91 -10.49 -8.30
CA LEU A 133 -2.32 -9.16 -8.39
C LEU A 133 -2.06 -8.81 -9.85
N GLY A 134 -2.64 -7.69 -10.30
CA GLY A 134 -2.61 -7.22 -11.69
C GLY A 134 -2.38 -5.72 -11.84
#